data_AF-A0A1Q9JXU1-F1
#
_entry.id   AF-A0A1Q9JXU1-F1
#
_cell.length_a   1.000
_cell.length_b   1.000
_cell.length_c   1.000
_cell.angle_alpha   90.00
_cell.angle_beta   90.00
_cell.angle_gamma   90.00
#
_symmetry.space_group_name_H-M   'P 1'
#
loop_
_entity.id
_entity.type
_entity.pdbx_description
1 polymer ?
#
loop_
_entity_poly.entity_id
_entity_poly.type
_entity_poly.pdbx_seq_one_letter_code
_entity_poly.pdbx_strand_id
1 'polypeptide(L)'
;MNVEFPMNEYEYKSPSYEQKERKKSFVIHEEQCARESRYVYKDGIYYSKEKEKDEISLLFTGDLLCQEGMLYGYRKQGDDYDFKLGFDYVRPLFCAADFVAGNLETPVSDQAPYRGEILSHEGPFYCNAPVEYLEALKYAGFDMLTTANNHTIDAGAQGIYDTIANIKKFDFIQTGTFVEKTDKFVIVDICGFKIGFTAFSKTYNSMQVNLTVKGRMTLLNTFTEKRAQSVYKAMKEQGAEYTICFPHWGKEFSTEISKNQRKMAETLVNIGYDMIAGAHAHLVQSFEMIEGKPVVFSMGNLMTHLRLSEFQKDTQYPVICSLRLKREGGKILSKVEFIPCRILSYVDGVPYRVVPYDRNLTMPKNIWDRLKEVPKIIQGFLKTGEEVLDLEYPVDEEAVQKLKQMELKHKERIESIARRRNQVRSKKENEARVTEILAQHGFLDEDRKDIIIRKSGVYQKKENEIQMTIVTSESQVLKLEKAIDGIPVTSVANKEQGNDITRILYIGDSVREIKKGAFQKFSRLESVRLFKGLEVIEGQAFMECQRLTGVILPGTLTTIGEKAFMNCTSLMSVKIPPSVTKIGRKAFAGCKKLTIYCEKNSYAYRYAKLRRIPVKVMPLSL
;
A
#
# COMPACT_ATOMS: atom_id res chain seq x y z
N MET A 1 -8.61 -7.00 24.82
CA MET A 1 -7.34 -7.58 25.31
C MET A 1 -6.61 -6.48 26.07
N ASN A 2 -6.49 -6.57 27.41
CA ASN A 2 -5.79 -5.59 28.26
C ASN A 2 -4.50 -6.20 28.86
N VAL A 3 -3.81 -7.05 28.11
CA VAL A 3 -2.51 -7.59 28.50
C VAL A 3 -1.43 -6.82 27.74
N GLU A 4 -0.45 -6.30 28.47
CA GLU A 4 0.71 -5.61 27.92
C GLU A 4 1.45 -6.56 26.97
N PHE A 5 1.51 -6.22 25.68
CA PHE A 5 2.18 -7.04 24.67
C PHE A 5 3.70 -6.94 24.91
N PRO A 6 4.40 -8.05 25.24
CA PRO A 6 5.79 -7.99 25.73
C PRO A 6 6.76 -7.74 24.57
N MET A 7 6.84 -6.47 24.16
CA MET A 7 7.48 -6.05 22.92
C MET A 7 8.96 -6.47 22.86
N ASN A 8 9.68 -6.30 23.97
CA ASN A 8 11.10 -6.64 24.12
C ASN A 8 11.41 -8.14 23.91
N GLU A 9 10.42 -9.03 24.01
CA GLU A 9 10.61 -10.45 23.76
C GLU A 9 10.57 -10.80 22.27
N TYR A 10 9.86 -9.99 21.46
CA TYR A 10 9.57 -10.27 20.07
C TYR A 10 10.41 -9.45 19.09
N GLU A 11 11.03 -8.36 19.54
CA GLU A 11 11.80 -7.45 18.70
C GLU A 11 13.09 -6.99 19.38
N TYR A 12 14.24 -7.13 18.70
CA TYR A 12 15.54 -6.63 19.14
C TYR A 12 15.61 -5.10 19.05
N LYS A 13 14.94 -4.53 18.03
CA LYS A 13 15.01 -3.12 17.69
C LYS A 13 13.69 -2.70 17.06
N SER A 14 12.99 -1.76 17.69
CA SER A 14 11.78 -1.20 17.08
C SER A 14 12.07 -0.51 15.76
N PRO A 15 11.08 -0.48 14.84
CA PRO A 15 11.22 0.24 13.60
C PRO A 15 11.71 1.67 13.82
N SER A 16 12.54 2.17 12.92
CA SER A 16 13.25 3.43 13.10
C SER A 16 12.41 4.72 13.08
N TYR A 17 11.09 4.62 13.07
CA TYR A 17 10.16 5.74 13.13
C TYR A 17 9.71 6.01 14.57
N GLU A 18 9.31 7.25 14.86
CA GLU A 18 8.65 7.57 16.12
C GLU A 18 7.19 7.12 16.06
N GLN A 19 6.74 6.40 17.10
CA GLN A 19 5.33 6.04 17.25
C GLN A 19 4.48 7.31 17.33
N LYS A 20 3.32 7.27 16.70
CA LYS A 20 2.38 8.39 16.67
C LYS A 20 1.12 8.04 17.45
N GLU A 21 0.80 8.85 18.44
CA GLU A 21 -0.56 8.85 18.98
C GLU A 21 -1.49 9.59 18.02
N ARG A 22 -2.36 8.85 17.35
CA ARG A 22 -3.43 9.43 16.55
C ARG A 22 -4.65 9.66 17.44
N LYS A 23 -5.22 10.86 17.39
CA LYS A 23 -6.52 11.13 18.02
C LYS A 23 -7.54 10.21 17.36
N LYS A 24 -8.08 9.27 18.13
CA LYS A 24 -9.20 8.43 17.70
C LYS A 24 -10.42 9.33 17.55
N SER A 25 -10.67 9.84 16.34
CA SER A 25 -11.96 10.45 15.97
C SER A 25 -13.06 9.40 15.83
N PHE A 26 -12.71 8.12 15.95
CA PHE A 26 -13.55 6.99 15.65
C PHE A 26 -14.57 6.70 16.76
N VAL A 27 -15.83 6.98 16.46
CA VAL A 27 -16.99 6.33 17.08
C VAL A 27 -17.41 5.24 16.08
N ILE A 28 -17.49 3.98 16.53
CA ILE A 28 -18.22 2.96 15.76
C ILE A 28 -19.66 3.46 15.72
N HIS A 29 -20.09 4.05 14.61
CA HIS A 29 -21.51 4.31 14.41
C HIS A 29 -22.16 2.95 14.11
N GLU A 30 -22.56 2.25 15.17
CA GLU A 30 -23.20 0.93 15.14
C GLU A 30 -24.40 0.89 14.18
N GLU A 31 -25.04 2.04 13.93
CA GLU A 31 -26.24 2.11 13.09
C GLU A 31 -25.99 2.34 11.59
N GLN A 32 -24.77 2.63 11.11
CA GLN A 32 -24.62 3.10 9.70
C GLN A 32 -23.43 2.59 8.86
N CYS A 33 -22.44 1.83 9.37
CA CYS A 33 -21.20 1.69 8.61
C CYS A 33 -20.51 0.32 8.53
N ALA A 34 -20.86 -0.68 9.34
CA ALA A 34 -20.28 -2.03 9.26
C ALA A 34 -21.38 -3.08 9.06
N ARG A 35 -21.16 -4.03 8.15
CA ARG A 35 -22.02 -5.24 8.05
C ARG A 35 -21.83 -6.02 9.36
N GLU A 36 -22.93 -6.43 10.00
CA GLU A 36 -22.84 -7.35 11.13
C GLU A 36 -22.06 -8.61 10.74
N SER A 37 -21.33 -9.20 11.69
CA SER A 37 -20.67 -10.48 11.45
C SER A 37 -21.69 -11.56 11.09
N ARG A 38 -21.43 -12.30 10.02
CA ARG A 38 -22.19 -13.47 9.61
C ARG A 38 -21.81 -14.74 10.38
N TYR A 39 -20.73 -14.66 11.15
CA TYR A 39 -20.14 -15.80 11.84
C TYR A 39 -20.00 -15.56 13.33
N VAL A 40 -20.23 -16.60 14.12
CA VAL A 40 -20.09 -16.59 15.58
C VAL A 40 -19.00 -17.58 15.96
N TYR A 41 -18.02 -17.13 16.74
CA TYR A 41 -16.95 -17.99 17.22
C TYR A 41 -17.43 -18.83 18.42
N LYS A 42 -17.28 -20.16 18.31
CA LYS A 42 -17.61 -21.12 19.38
C LYS A 42 -16.67 -22.33 19.29
N ASP A 43 -16.07 -22.71 20.42
CA ASP A 43 -15.27 -23.94 20.55
C ASP A 43 -14.19 -24.14 19.47
N GLY A 44 -13.49 -23.07 19.08
CA GLY A 44 -12.42 -23.12 18.07
C GLY A 44 -12.86 -22.96 16.62
N ILE A 45 -14.17 -22.87 16.37
CA ILE A 45 -14.76 -22.80 15.03
C ILE A 45 -15.62 -21.54 14.89
N TYR A 46 -15.58 -20.91 13.72
CA TYR A 46 -16.51 -19.83 13.36
C TYR A 46 -17.72 -20.41 12.64
N TYR A 47 -18.91 -20.33 13.24
CA TYR A 47 -20.14 -20.88 12.67
C TYR A 47 -20.98 -19.84 11.97
N SER A 48 -21.45 -20.15 10.76
CA SER A 48 -22.42 -19.33 10.05
C SER A 48 -23.69 -19.13 10.86
N LYS A 49 -24.24 -17.91 10.82
CA LYS A 49 -25.59 -17.60 11.31
C LYS A 49 -26.68 -18.07 10.33
N GLU A 50 -26.31 -18.27 9.08
CA GLU A 50 -27.20 -18.75 8.03
C GLU A 50 -27.43 -20.26 8.14
N LYS A 51 -28.56 -20.73 7.60
CA LYS A 51 -28.89 -22.15 7.56
C LYS A 51 -27.95 -22.94 6.65
N GLU A 52 -27.91 -24.25 6.87
CA GLU A 52 -27.19 -25.19 6.01
C GLU A 52 -27.65 -25.11 4.55
N LYS A 53 -26.71 -25.31 3.62
CA LYS A 53 -26.96 -25.31 2.17
C LYS A 53 -26.34 -26.56 1.53
N ASP A 54 -26.89 -26.98 0.39
CA ASP A 54 -26.29 -28.05 -0.43
C ASP A 54 -25.14 -27.54 -1.32
N GLU A 55 -25.15 -26.24 -1.62
CA GLU A 55 -24.12 -25.54 -2.37
C GLU A 55 -23.85 -24.17 -1.74
N ILE A 56 -22.56 -23.80 -1.66
CA ILE A 56 -22.10 -22.51 -1.16
C ILE A 56 -21.15 -21.85 -2.14
N SER A 57 -21.07 -20.52 -2.05
CA SER A 57 -20.21 -19.67 -2.87
C SER A 57 -19.22 -18.89 -2.02
N LEU A 58 -17.94 -18.98 -2.36
CA LEU A 58 -16.86 -18.26 -1.71
C LEU A 58 -16.17 -17.37 -2.73
N LEU A 59 -15.92 -16.11 -2.36
CA LEU A 59 -15.15 -15.18 -3.17
C LEU A 59 -13.80 -14.90 -2.52
N PHE A 60 -12.73 -15.08 -3.29
CA PHE A 60 -11.38 -14.74 -2.87
C PHE A 60 -10.82 -13.63 -3.73
N THR A 61 -10.12 -12.71 -3.07
CA THR A 61 -9.54 -11.54 -3.74
C THR A 61 -8.04 -11.56 -3.58
N GLY A 62 -7.35 -10.90 -4.51
CA GLY A 62 -5.91 -10.69 -4.41
C GLY A 62 -5.52 -9.65 -3.36
N ASP A 63 -4.40 -8.97 -3.62
CA ASP A 63 -3.76 -8.07 -2.65
C ASP A 63 -4.61 -6.84 -2.34
N LEU A 64 -4.82 -6.59 -1.04
CA LEU A 64 -5.47 -5.41 -0.47
C LEU A 64 -4.40 -4.47 0.09
N LEU A 65 -3.93 -3.54 -0.74
CA LEU A 65 -2.74 -2.74 -0.44
C LEU A 65 -3.07 -1.24 -0.39
N CYS A 66 -3.14 -0.68 0.82
CA CYS A 66 -3.32 0.75 1.00
C CYS A 66 -1.97 1.47 0.96
N GLN A 67 -1.86 2.47 0.08
CA GLN A 67 -0.61 3.21 -0.13
C GLN A 67 -0.87 4.72 -0.29
N GLU A 68 0.21 5.48 -0.46
CA GLU A 68 0.23 6.95 -0.55
C GLU A 68 -0.89 7.57 -1.39
N GLY A 69 -1.08 7.10 -2.64
CA GLY A 69 -2.11 7.65 -3.52
C GLY A 69 -3.52 7.46 -2.96
N MET A 70 -3.81 6.31 -2.34
CA MET A 70 -5.10 6.04 -1.72
C MET A 70 -5.30 6.88 -0.46
N LEU A 71 -4.29 6.97 0.41
CA LEU A 71 -4.34 7.85 1.58
C LEU A 71 -4.64 9.29 1.18
N TYR A 72 -4.03 9.78 0.11
CA TYR A 72 -4.34 11.10 -0.42
C TYR A 72 -5.77 11.18 -0.97
N GLY A 73 -6.15 10.22 -1.80
CA GLY A 73 -7.39 10.20 -2.54
C GLY A 73 -8.64 10.09 -1.67
N TYR A 74 -8.56 9.35 -0.57
CA TYR A 74 -9.69 9.04 0.30
C TYR A 74 -9.74 9.89 1.58
N ARG A 75 -8.81 10.83 1.77
CA ARG A 75 -8.78 11.71 2.96
C ARG A 75 -10.04 12.56 3.10
N LYS A 76 -10.58 12.68 4.33
CA LYS A 76 -11.63 13.64 4.73
C LYS A 76 -11.00 14.95 5.23
N GLN A 77 -11.77 15.84 5.87
CA GLN A 77 -11.16 16.98 6.57
C GLN A 77 -10.47 16.46 7.85
N GLY A 78 -9.29 16.99 8.19
CA GLY A 78 -8.49 16.48 9.31
C GLY A 78 -7.71 15.20 8.99
N ASP A 79 -7.67 14.26 9.94
CA ASP A 79 -6.93 12.99 9.87
C ASP A 79 -7.84 11.77 9.63
N ASP A 80 -9.08 12.00 9.21
CA ASP A 80 -10.08 10.96 8.89
C ASP A 80 -10.03 10.55 7.40
N TYR A 81 -10.51 9.34 7.08
CA TYR A 81 -10.47 8.74 5.75
C TYR A 81 -11.81 8.08 5.37
N ASP A 82 -12.01 7.82 4.08
CA ASP A 82 -13.21 7.13 3.60
C ASP A 82 -12.93 6.31 2.34
N PHE A 83 -12.63 5.02 2.53
CA PHE A 83 -12.28 4.13 1.43
C PHE A 83 -13.50 3.39 0.84
N LYS A 84 -14.70 3.57 1.39
CA LYS A 84 -15.91 2.81 1.01
C LYS A 84 -16.24 2.95 -0.47
N LEU A 85 -16.10 4.17 -1.00
CA LEU A 85 -16.30 4.51 -2.41
C LEU A 85 -15.48 3.65 -3.38
N GLY A 86 -14.34 3.13 -2.92
CA GLY A 86 -13.47 2.25 -3.71
C GLY A 86 -14.08 0.87 -3.97
N PHE A 87 -14.99 0.43 -3.10
CA PHE A 87 -15.56 -0.92 -3.09
C PHE A 87 -17.04 -0.96 -3.47
N ASP A 88 -17.69 0.18 -3.73
CA ASP A 88 -19.13 0.24 -4.00
C ASP A 88 -19.57 -0.74 -5.11
N TYR A 89 -18.81 -0.87 -6.21
CA TYR A 89 -19.21 -1.76 -7.32
C TYR A 89 -18.97 -3.24 -7.07
N VAL A 90 -18.04 -3.62 -6.18
CA VAL A 90 -17.81 -5.04 -5.83
C VAL A 90 -18.69 -5.48 -4.66
N ARG A 91 -19.18 -4.53 -3.86
CA ARG A 91 -20.00 -4.82 -2.68
C ARG A 91 -21.22 -5.70 -3.00
N PRO A 92 -22.00 -5.51 -4.09
CA PRO A 92 -23.13 -6.37 -4.36
C PRO A 92 -22.75 -7.85 -4.53
N LEU A 93 -21.62 -8.12 -5.20
CA LEU A 93 -21.08 -9.48 -5.36
C LEU A 93 -20.70 -10.09 -4.02
N PHE A 94 -19.98 -9.32 -3.21
CA PHE A 94 -19.53 -9.75 -1.88
C PHE A 94 -20.70 -9.96 -0.90
N CYS A 95 -21.78 -9.21 -1.05
CA CYS A 95 -22.99 -9.39 -0.25
C CYS A 95 -23.75 -10.67 -0.64
N ALA A 96 -23.75 -11.04 -1.92
CA ALA A 96 -24.41 -12.23 -2.45
C ALA A 96 -23.66 -13.53 -2.12
N ALA A 97 -22.33 -13.50 -2.04
CA ALA A 97 -21.52 -14.66 -1.71
C ALA A 97 -21.68 -15.11 -0.25
N ASP A 98 -21.59 -16.41 0.03
CA ASP A 98 -21.64 -16.95 1.39
C ASP A 98 -20.43 -16.57 2.22
N PHE A 99 -19.26 -16.42 1.61
CA PHE A 99 -18.03 -16.06 2.29
C PHE A 99 -17.09 -15.25 1.39
N VAL A 100 -16.42 -14.24 1.95
CA VAL A 100 -15.48 -13.39 1.21
C VAL A 100 -14.17 -13.26 1.99
N ALA A 101 -13.05 -13.55 1.34
CA ALA A 101 -11.73 -13.39 1.93
C ALA A 101 -10.73 -12.65 1.02
N GLY A 102 -9.79 -11.93 1.64
CA GLY A 102 -8.74 -11.20 0.92
C GLY A 102 -7.40 -11.17 1.65
N ASN A 103 -6.32 -10.92 0.91
CA ASN A 103 -4.98 -10.76 1.47
C ASN A 103 -4.73 -9.31 1.91
N LEU A 104 -4.76 -9.06 3.22
CA LEU A 104 -4.44 -7.74 3.79
C LEU A 104 -2.93 -7.52 3.78
N GLU A 105 -2.42 -6.99 2.68
CA GLU A 105 -0.99 -6.74 2.45
C GLU A 105 -0.51 -5.39 3.01
N THR A 106 -1.23 -4.84 3.97
CA THR A 106 -0.83 -3.64 4.70
C THR A 106 -1.15 -3.82 6.18
N PRO A 107 -0.22 -3.48 7.08
CA PRO A 107 -0.55 -3.27 8.48
C PRO A 107 -1.63 -2.21 8.65
N VAL A 108 -2.34 -2.29 9.77
CA VAL A 108 -3.33 -1.33 10.23
C VAL A 108 -3.06 -1.03 11.70
N SER A 109 -2.09 -0.14 11.95
CA SER A 109 -1.67 0.26 13.29
C SER A 109 -1.84 1.76 13.49
N ASP A 110 -2.56 2.13 14.55
CA ASP A 110 -2.78 3.53 14.93
C ASP A 110 -1.47 4.20 15.37
N GLN A 111 -0.53 3.41 15.91
CA GLN A 111 0.76 3.86 16.43
C GLN A 111 1.82 4.02 15.34
N ALA A 112 1.60 3.42 14.16
CA ALA A 112 2.52 3.49 13.06
C ALA A 112 2.24 4.70 12.14
N PRO A 113 3.29 5.37 11.65
CA PRO A 113 3.15 6.41 10.64
C PRO A 113 2.61 5.83 9.33
N TYR A 114 2.05 6.66 8.47
CA TYR A 114 1.69 6.23 7.11
C TYR A 114 2.87 6.44 6.15
N ARG A 115 2.85 5.81 4.97
CA ARG A 115 3.96 5.88 3.99
C ARG A 115 4.44 7.32 3.74
N GLY A 116 3.53 8.28 3.62
CA GLY A 116 3.87 9.69 3.39
C GLY A 116 4.46 10.45 4.59
N GLU A 117 4.44 9.84 5.78
CA GLU A 117 4.81 10.47 7.05
C GLU A 117 6.18 10.02 7.58
N ILE A 118 6.81 9.01 6.95
CA ILE A 118 8.03 8.37 7.46
C ILE A 118 9.28 9.08 6.98
N LEU A 119 10.17 9.29 7.94
CA LEU A 119 11.39 10.09 7.82
C LEU A 119 12.67 9.25 7.90
N SER A 120 12.56 7.92 7.96
CA SER A 120 13.69 7.01 8.18
C SER A 120 14.07 6.17 6.95
N HIS A 121 15.35 5.78 6.92
CA HIS A 121 16.06 5.05 5.86
C HIS A 121 15.73 3.54 5.74
N GLU A 122 14.80 2.98 6.51
CA GLU A 122 14.58 1.53 6.58
C GLU A 122 13.73 0.97 5.43
N GLY A 123 13.97 1.46 4.22
CA GLY A 123 13.46 0.88 2.98
C GLY A 123 12.40 1.73 2.26
N PRO A 124 12.30 1.64 0.93
CA PRO A 124 11.35 2.42 0.13
C PRO A 124 9.88 1.97 0.24
N PHE A 125 9.60 0.88 0.96
CA PHE A 125 8.31 0.19 0.97
C PHE A 125 7.74 0.01 2.38
N TYR A 126 7.47 1.12 3.06
CA TYR A 126 6.67 1.08 4.27
C TYR A 126 5.18 1.20 3.92
N CYS A 127 4.39 0.23 4.35
CA CYS A 127 2.94 0.21 4.27
C CYS A 127 2.33 0.28 5.67
N ASN A 128 1.35 1.14 5.85
CA ASN A 128 0.43 1.13 6.98
C ASN A 128 -0.82 1.88 6.56
N ALA A 129 -1.98 1.34 6.90
CA ALA A 129 -3.28 1.91 6.57
C ALA A 129 -3.97 2.45 7.83
N PRO A 130 -4.81 3.48 7.68
CA PRO A 130 -5.71 3.93 8.73
C PRO A 130 -6.79 2.87 9.00
N VAL A 131 -7.37 2.90 10.20
CA VAL A 131 -8.36 1.91 10.65
C VAL A 131 -9.65 1.92 9.81
N GLU A 132 -9.98 3.06 9.22
CA GLU A 132 -11.07 3.27 8.25
C GLU A 132 -10.90 2.41 6.99
N TYR A 133 -9.69 1.89 6.73
CA TYR A 133 -9.50 0.90 5.67
C TYR A 133 -10.18 -0.43 6.02
N LEU A 134 -10.07 -0.90 7.28
CA LEU A 134 -10.78 -2.10 7.74
C LEU A 134 -12.29 -1.89 7.74
N GLU A 135 -12.75 -0.70 8.12
CA GLU A 135 -14.17 -0.32 8.02
C GLU A 135 -14.68 -0.47 6.57
N ALA A 136 -13.92 0.05 5.60
CA ALA A 136 -14.30 -0.06 4.19
C ALA A 136 -14.28 -1.52 3.68
N LEU A 137 -13.38 -2.37 4.17
CA LEU A 137 -13.40 -3.80 3.86
C LEU A 137 -14.63 -4.48 4.46
N LYS A 138 -15.02 -4.14 5.69
CA LYS A 138 -16.20 -4.73 6.35
C LYS A 138 -17.46 -4.28 5.65
N TYR A 139 -17.50 -3.01 5.26
CA TYR A 139 -18.51 -2.44 4.39
C TYR A 139 -18.54 -3.13 3.02
N ALA A 140 -17.41 -3.43 2.40
CA ALA A 140 -17.38 -4.11 1.11
C ALA A 140 -18.02 -5.51 1.19
N GLY A 141 -17.90 -6.17 2.35
CA GLY A 141 -18.52 -7.48 2.61
C GLY A 141 -17.51 -8.59 2.92
N PHE A 142 -16.24 -8.25 3.19
CA PHE A 142 -15.23 -9.22 3.63
C PHE A 142 -15.60 -9.84 4.98
N ASP A 143 -15.40 -11.15 5.11
CA ASP A 143 -15.54 -11.89 6.37
C ASP A 143 -14.19 -12.25 6.96
N MET A 144 -13.21 -12.58 6.11
CA MET A 144 -11.88 -13.01 6.53
C MET A 144 -10.76 -12.23 5.86
N LEU A 145 -9.70 -11.93 6.62
CA LEU A 145 -8.48 -11.34 6.12
C LEU A 145 -7.27 -12.24 6.39
N THR A 146 -6.44 -12.45 5.38
CA THR A 146 -5.14 -13.11 5.56
C THR A 146 -4.05 -12.07 5.75
N THR A 147 -3.07 -12.38 6.61
CA THR A 147 -2.02 -11.42 7.01
C THR A 147 -0.62 -12.02 6.92
N ALA A 148 -0.43 -13.20 6.31
CA ALA A 148 0.91 -13.75 6.11
C ALA A 148 1.53 -13.18 4.84
N ASN A 149 2.15 -12.00 4.92
CA ASN A 149 2.80 -11.36 3.78
C ASN A 149 4.06 -10.58 4.18
N ASN A 150 4.84 -10.19 3.17
CA ASN A 150 6.10 -9.47 3.34
C ASN A 150 5.95 -8.11 4.06
N HIS A 151 4.82 -7.41 3.89
CA HIS A 151 4.55 -6.09 4.47
C HIS A 151 4.01 -6.11 5.90
N THR A 152 3.64 -7.27 6.42
CA THR A 152 3.04 -7.40 7.77
C THR A 152 3.98 -6.91 8.88
N ILE A 153 5.28 -6.94 8.64
CA ILE A 153 6.30 -6.47 9.58
C ILE A 153 6.69 -5.00 9.40
N ASP A 154 6.03 -4.26 8.49
CA ASP A 154 6.39 -2.86 8.22
C ASP A 154 6.23 -1.99 9.47
N ALA A 155 5.17 -2.22 10.24
CA ALA A 155 4.94 -1.53 11.50
C ALA A 155 5.59 -2.21 12.72
N GLY A 156 6.55 -3.12 12.51
CA GLY A 156 7.21 -3.89 13.57
C GLY A 156 6.26 -4.87 14.28
N ALA A 157 6.73 -5.48 15.36
CA ALA A 157 5.91 -6.44 16.11
C ALA A 157 4.71 -5.80 16.83
N GLN A 158 4.82 -4.53 17.27
CA GLN A 158 3.65 -3.76 17.76
C GLN A 158 2.63 -3.56 16.65
N GLY A 159 3.08 -3.27 15.43
CA GLY A 159 2.21 -3.13 14.27
C GLY A 159 1.43 -4.40 13.94
N ILE A 160 2.05 -5.57 14.09
CA ILE A 160 1.37 -6.87 13.94
C ILE A 160 0.27 -7.01 15.01
N TYR A 161 0.60 -6.73 16.27
CA TYR A 161 -0.36 -6.79 17.38
C TYR A 161 -1.55 -5.86 17.12
N ASP A 162 -1.28 -4.58 16.82
CA ASP A 162 -2.30 -3.58 16.55
C ASP A 162 -3.19 -3.98 15.36
N THR A 163 -2.58 -4.49 14.29
CA THR A 163 -3.31 -4.95 13.10
C THR A 163 -4.27 -6.09 13.46
N ILE A 164 -3.82 -7.11 14.21
CA ILE A 164 -4.67 -8.22 14.65
C ILE A 164 -5.76 -7.72 15.59
N ALA A 165 -5.44 -6.83 16.53
CA ALA A 165 -6.41 -6.26 17.47
C ALA A 165 -7.49 -5.44 16.73
N ASN A 166 -7.09 -4.64 15.75
CA ASN A 166 -7.98 -3.84 14.92
C ASN A 166 -8.85 -4.73 14.03
N ILE A 167 -8.30 -5.77 13.39
CA ILE A 167 -9.07 -6.75 12.63
C ILE A 167 -10.18 -7.39 13.49
N LYS A 168 -9.83 -7.83 14.71
CA LYS A 168 -10.80 -8.41 15.66
C LYS A 168 -11.87 -7.42 16.09
N LYS A 169 -11.54 -6.12 16.21
CA LYS A 169 -12.50 -5.06 16.55
C LYS A 169 -13.60 -4.86 15.49
N PHE A 170 -13.34 -5.23 14.23
CA PHE A 170 -14.34 -5.21 13.14
C PHE A 170 -14.98 -6.59 12.89
N ASP A 171 -14.83 -7.53 13.82
CA ASP A 171 -15.34 -8.90 13.72
C ASP A 171 -14.94 -9.60 12.42
N PHE A 172 -13.70 -9.39 11.96
CA PHE A 172 -13.13 -10.20 10.90
C PHE A 172 -12.56 -11.50 11.47
N ILE A 173 -12.76 -12.57 10.71
CA ILE A 173 -11.98 -13.79 10.86
C ILE A 173 -10.56 -13.49 10.33
N GLN A 174 -9.53 -14.07 10.94
CA GLN A 174 -8.16 -13.79 10.54
C GLN A 174 -7.26 -15.02 10.62
N THR A 175 -6.41 -15.17 9.61
CA THR A 175 -5.36 -16.20 9.57
C THR A 175 -4.05 -15.64 8.99
N GLY A 176 -2.96 -16.36 9.19
CA GLY A 176 -1.63 -16.00 8.68
C GLY A 176 -0.67 -15.40 9.71
N THR A 177 -1.09 -14.52 10.62
CA THR A 177 -0.26 -14.08 11.75
C THR A 177 -1.01 -14.19 13.06
N PHE A 178 -0.32 -14.54 14.14
CA PHE A 178 -0.94 -14.74 15.45
C PHE A 178 -0.04 -14.12 16.52
N VAL A 179 -0.64 -13.63 17.60
CA VAL A 179 0.09 -13.11 18.78
C VAL A 179 0.46 -14.21 19.76
N GLU A 180 -0.04 -15.42 19.52
CA GLU A 180 0.19 -16.62 20.33
C GLU A 180 0.89 -17.70 19.51
N LYS A 181 1.57 -18.62 20.22
CA LYS A 181 2.27 -19.75 19.62
C LYS A 181 1.29 -20.92 19.40
N THR A 182 0.25 -20.69 18.60
CA THR A 182 -0.72 -21.71 18.19
C THR A 182 -0.50 -22.08 16.72
N ASP A 183 -1.10 -23.19 16.28
CA ASP A 183 -1.15 -23.50 14.86
C ASP A 183 -1.90 -22.40 14.11
N LYS A 184 -1.33 -21.97 12.98
CA LYS A 184 -1.71 -20.72 12.31
C LYS A 184 -2.79 -20.92 11.25
N PHE A 185 -3.94 -21.40 11.70
CA PHE A 185 -5.12 -21.63 10.87
C PHE A 185 -6.39 -21.25 11.59
N VAL A 186 -7.50 -21.25 10.85
CA VAL A 186 -8.86 -21.13 11.39
C VAL A 186 -9.77 -22.13 10.70
N ILE A 187 -10.78 -22.63 11.43
CA ILE A 187 -11.88 -23.41 10.85
C ILE A 187 -13.12 -22.53 10.82
N VAL A 188 -13.79 -22.48 9.68
CA VAL A 188 -15.05 -21.77 9.50
C VAL A 188 -16.07 -22.74 8.95
N ASP A 189 -17.19 -22.88 9.65
CA ASP A 189 -18.39 -23.52 9.15
C ASP A 189 -19.19 -22.48 8.35
N ILE A 190 -19.21 -22.67 7.03
CA ILE A 190 -19.91 -21.82 6.07
C ILE A 190 -21.15 -22.58 5.61
N CYS A 191 -22.29 -22.28 6.22
CA CYS A 191 -23.59 -22.88 5.91
C CYS A 191 -23.52 -24.44 5.91
N GLY A 192 -22.87 -25.03 6.93
CA GLY A 192 -22.72 -26.47 7.09
C GLY A 192 -21.48 -27.07 6.43
N PHE A 193 -20.64 -26.29 5.77
CA PHE A 193 -19.34 -26.74 5.23
C PHE A 193 -18.21 -26.30 6.16
N LYS A 194 -17.52 -27.26 6.80
CA LYS A 194 -16.35 -26.93 7.63
C LYS A 194 -15.11 -26.79 6.76
N ILE A 195 -14.64 -25.56 6.60
CA ILE A 195 -13.48 -25.23 5.78
C ILE A 195 -12.33 -24.76 6.66
N GLY A 196 -11.16 -25.38 6.47
CA GLY A 196 -9.92 -24.96 7.10
C GLY A 196 -9.15 -23.96 6.25
N PHE A 197 -8.75 -22.84 6.84
CA PHE A 197 -8.02 -21.78 6.16
C PHE A 197 -6.67 -21.50 6.82
N THR A 198 -5.62 -21.44 6.01
CA THR A 198 -4.30 -20.95 6.44
C THR A 198 -3.68 -20.05 5.39
N ALA A 199 -2.73 -19.23 5.80
CA ALA A 199 -1.95 -18.39 4.90
C ALA A 199 -0.47 -18.47 5.26
N PHE A 200 0.40 -18.61 4.25
CA PHE A 200 1.85 -18.64 4.45
C PHE A 200 2.53 -17.57 3.63
N SER A 201 3.56 -16.95 4.19
CA SER A 201 4.49 -16.14 3.42
C SER A 201 5.75 -16.93 3.12
N LYS A 202 6.21 -16.88 1.86
CA LYS A 202 7.48 -17.51 1.49
C LYS A 202 8.68 -16.69 1.99
N THR A 203 8.56 -15.37 1.97
CA THR A 203 9.63 -14.42 2.31
C THR A 203 9.07 -13.18 2.96
N TYR A 204 9.77 -12.67 3.97
CA TYR A 204 9.49 -11.37 4.58
C TYR A 204 10.53 -10.35 4.13
N ASN A 205 10.22 -9.06 4.23
CA ASN A 205 11.16 -8.02 3.85
C ASN A 205 12.32 -7.88 4.85
N SER A 206 13.25 -6.97 4.57
CA SER A 206 14.48 -6.79 5.35
C SER A 206 14.25 -6.42 6.81
N MET A 207 13.07 -5.92 7.21
CA MET A 207 12.77 -5.60 8.61
C MET A 207 12.65 -6.85 9.48
N GLN A 208 12.62 -8.05 8.90
CA GLN A 208 12.59 -9.31 9.67
C GLN A 208 13.81 -9.46 10.60
N VAL A 209 14.94 -8.80 10.27
CA VAL A 209 16.15 -8.76 11.10
C VAL A 209 15.93 -8.08 12.45
N ASN A 210 14.92 -7.22 12.55
CA ASN A 210 14.56 -6.53 13.78
C ASN A 210 13.85 -7.46 14.78
N LEU A 211 13.25 -8.57 14.32
CA LEU A 211 12.53 -9.51 15.18
C LEU A 211 13.49 -10.48 15.88
N THR A 212 13.14 -10.89 17.10
CA THR A 212 13.83 -12.00 17.78
C THR A 212 13.50 -13.34 17.12
N VAL A 213 14.25 -14.40 17.46
CA VAL A 213 13.89 -15.78 17.07
C VAL A 213 12.48 -16.11 17.55
N LYS A 214 12.15 -15.73 18.79
CA LYS A 214 10.81 -15.91 19.36
C LYS A 214 9.76 -15.12 18.57
N GLY A 215 10.02 -13.86 18.25
CA GLY A 215 9.15 -13.01 17.43
C GLY A 215 8.85 -13.62 16.06
N ARG A 216 9.88 -14.09 15.35
CA ARG A 216 9.68 -14.76 14.05
C ARG A 216 8.84 -16.04 14.16
N MET A 217 9.11 -16.87 15.19
CA MET A 217 8.40 -18.14 15.36
C MET A 217 6.95 -17.96 15.80
N THR A 218 6.68 -16.98 16.66
CA THR A 218 5.35 -16.70 17.20
C THR A 218 4.51 -15.85 16.26
N LEU A 219 5.05 -14.76 15.69
CA LEU A 219 4.27 -13.77 14.96
C LEU A 219 4.09 -14.11 13.47
N LEU A 220 5.11 -14.65 12.82
CA LEU A 220 5.11 -14.88 11.36
C LEU A 220 4.71 -16.30 10.97
N ASN A 221 3.95 -16.47 9.89
CA ASN A 221 3.68 -17.79 9.31
C ASN A 221 4.54 -18.02 8.07
N THR A 222 5.84 -18.18 8.29
CA THR A 222 6.79 -18.50 7.20
C THR A 222 6.56 -19.94 6.74
N PHE A 223 6.46 -20.13 5.42
CA PHE A 223 6.30 -21.45 4.81
C PHE A 223 7.52 -22.34 5.04
N THR A 224 7.27 -23.52 5.60
CA THR A 224 8.12 -24.71 5.47
C THR A 224 7.20 -25.90 5.24
N GLU A 225 7.67 -26.91 4.53
CA GLU A 225 6.89 -28.13 4.27
C GLU A 225 6.40 -28.78 5.57
N LYS A 226 7.29 -28.95 6.56
CA LYS A 226 6.94 -29.48 7.88
C LYS A 226 5.84 -28.67 8.58
N ARG A 227 5.89 -27.34 8.50
CA ARG A 227 4.85 -26.49 9.10
C ARG A 227 3.53 -26.63 8.34
N ALA A 228 3.56 -26.64 7.01
CA ALA A 228 2.37 -26.82 6.19
C ALA A 228 1.70 -28.18 6.44
N GLN A 229 2.48 -29.25 6.61
CA GLN A 229 1.99 -30.58 7.02
C GLN A 229 1.34 -30.55 8.41
N SER A 230 2.00 -29.93 9.39
CA SER A 230 1.46 -29.81 10.76
C SER A 230 0.13 -29.06 10.78
N VAL A 231 0.07 -27.92 10.09
CA VAL A 231 -1.15 -27.10 9.99
C VAL A 231 -2.27 -27.86 9.27
N TYR A 232 -1.96 -28.52 8.16
CA TYR A 232 -2.94 -29.35 7.45
C TYR A 232 -3.52 -30.45 8.34
N LYS A 233 -2.65 -31.20 9.03
CA LYS A 233 -3.05 -32.26 9.95
C LYS A 233 -3.96 -31.71 11.05
N ALA A 234 -3.59 -30.61 11.68
CA ALA A 234 -4.39 -29.98 12.75
C ALA A 234 -5.76 -29.50 12.24
N MET A 235 -5.85 -28.95 11.01
CA MET A 235 -7.14 -28.61 10.41
C MET A 235 -8.03 -29.83 10.20
N LYS A 236 -7.47 -30.93 9.68
CA LYS A 236 -8.22 -32.19 9.48
C LYS A 236 -8.66 -32.81 10.80
N GLU A 237 -7.81 -32.76 11.84
CA GLU A 237 -8.15 -33.22 13.20
C GLU A 237 -9.28 -32.40 13.84
N GLN A 238 -9.38 -31.09 13.51
CA GLN A 238 -10.50 -30.24 13.90
C GLN A 238 -11.74 -30.37 12.97
N GLY A 239 -11.75 -31.36 12.07
CA GLY A 239 -12.90 -31.70 11.26
C GLY A 239 -13.09 -30.85 10.01
N ALA A 240 -12.04 -30.19 9.50
CA ALA A 240 -12.09 -29.55 8.19
C ALA A 240 -12.41 -30.57 7.10
N GLU A 241 -13.47 -30.35 6.35
CA GLU A 241 -13.90 -31.17 5.22
C GLU A 241 -13.20 -30.74 3.93
N TYR A 242 -12.94 -29.44 3.80
CA TYR A 242 -12.20 -28.81 2.70
C TYR A 242 -11.12 -27.88 3.26
N THR A 243 -9.98 -27.75 2.60
CA THR A 243 -8.83 -26.97 3.09
C THR A 243 -8.28 -26.04 2.03
N ILE A 244 -8.08 -24.78 2.41
CA ILE A 244 -7.65 -23.71 1.50
C ILE A 244 -6.39 -23.05 2.06
N CYS A 245 -5.35 -22.97 1.25
CA CYS A 245 -4.11 -22.30 1.57
C CYS A 245 -3.94 -21.02 0.74
N PHE A 246 -3.62 -19.91 1.41
CA PHE A 246 -3.27 -18.63 0.80
C PHE A 246 -1.77 -18.36 0.87
N PRO A 247 -0.98 -18.77 -0.13
CA PRO A 247 0.44 -18.48 -0.15
C PRO A 247 0.73 -17.09 -0.73
N HIS A 248 1.59 -16.35 -0.03
CA HIS A 248 2.14 -15.07 -0.47
C HIS A 248 3.55 -15.30 -1.02
N TRP A 249 3.68 -15.27 -2.35
CA TRP A 249 4.83 -15.87 -3.06
C TRP A 249 5.11 -15.26 -4.45
N GLY A 250 6.23 -15.65 -5.05
CA GLY A 250 6.56 -15.23 -6.40
C GLY A 250 7.31 -13.92 -6.49
N LYS A 251 7.34 -13.37 -7.70
CA LYS A 251 8.05 -12.13 -8.02
C LYS A 251 7.03 -11.04 -8.29
N GLU A 252 7.16 -9.91 -7.60
CA GLU A 252 6.32 -8.75 -7.84
C GLU A 252 6.34 -8.34 -9.32
N PHE A 253 5.16 -8.01 -9.83
CA PHE A 253 4.94 -7.50 -11.19
C PHE A 253 5.39 -8.46 -12.30
N SER A 254 5.22 -9.76 -12.08
CA SER A 254 5.53 -10.82 -13.05
C SER A 254 4.30 -11.67 -13.33
N THR A 255 3.94 -11.85 -14.59
CA THR A 255 2.95 -12.85 -15.02
C THR A 255 3.56 -14.25 -15.11
N GLU A 256 4.88 -14.37 -15.04
CA GLU A 256 5.58 -15.66 -15.04
C GLU A 256 5.62 -16.29 -13.66
N ILE A 257 5.31 -17.59 -13.62
CA ILE A 257 5.43 -18.43 -12.42
C ILE A 257 6.89 -18.82 -12.23
N SER A 258 7.46 -18.44 -11.08
CA SER A 258 8.81 -18.87 -10.71
C SER A 258 8.87 -20.37 -10.35
N LYS A 259 10.05 -20.98 -10.51
CA LYS A 259 10.29 -22.38 -10.08
C LYS A 259 9.94 -22.61 -8.60
N ASN A 260 10.17 -21.61 -7.75
CA ASN A 260 9.87 -21.68 -6.32
C ASN A 260 8.36 -21.64 -6.03
N GLN A 261 7.59 -20.84 -6.77
CA GLN A 261 6.13 -20.84 -6.67
C GLN A 261 5.58 -22.21 -7.06
N ARG A 262 5.99 -22.73 -8.22
CA ARG A 262 5.53 -24.05 -8.70
C ARG A 262 5.86 -25.15 -7.70
N LYS A 263 7.10 -25.22 -7.22
CA LYS A 263 7.51 -26.20 -6.20
C LYS A 263 6.67 -26.10 -4.93
N MET A 264 6.37 -24.89 -4.46
CA MET A 264 5.55 -24.71 -3.26
C MET A 264 4.09 -25.11 -3.50
N ALA A 265 3.54 -24.84 -4.68
CA ALA A 265 2.21 -25.28 -5.07
C ALA A 265 2.11 -26.82 -5.08
N GLU A 266 3.02 -27.50 -5.78
CA GLU A 266 3.12 -28.97 -5.81
C GLU A 266 3.26 -29.54 -4.40
N THR A 267 4.10 -28.92 -3.56
CA THR A 267 4.27 -29.35 -2.16
C THR A 267 2.95 -29.27 -1.38
N LEU A 268 2.20 -28.16 -1.50
CA LEU A 268 0.91 -27.99 -0.82
C LEU A 268 -0.15 -28.98 -1.33
N VAL A 269 -0.20 -29.20 -2.65
CA VAL A 269 -1.09 -30.20 -3.27
C VAL A 269 -0.80 -31.60 -2.71
N ASN A 270 0.48 -32.00 -2.70
CA ASN A 270 0.94 -33.30 -2.22
C ASN A 270 0.69 -33.52 -0.72
N ILE A 271 0.75 -32.45 0.09
CA ILE A 271 0.40 -32.52 1.52
C ILE A 271 -1.07 -32.88 1.71
N GLY A 272 -1.95 -32.39 0.82
CA GLY A 272 -3.37 -32.69 0.90
C GLY A 272 -4.28 -31.47 0.81
N TYR A 273 -3.76 -30.23 0.77
CA TYR A 273 -4.60 -29.04 0.64
C TYR A 273 -5.50 -29.12 -0.59
N ASP A 274 -6.79 -28.79 -0.46
CA ASP A 274 -7.78 -28.96 -1.53
C ASP A 274 -7.74 -27.83 -2.56
N MET A 275 -7.40 -26.61 -2.12
CA MET A 275 -7.20 -25.46 -3.01
C MET A 275 -6.05 -24.58 -2.56
N ILE A 276 -5.34 -24.00 -3.53
CA ILE A 276 -4.29 -23.00 -3.30
C ILE A 276 -4.63 -21.69 -4.01
N ALA A 277 -4.71 -20.60 -3.25
CA ALA A 277 -5.09 -19.27 -3.73
C ALA A 277 -3.98 -18.24 -3.45
N GLY A 278 -3.08 -18.06 -4.40
CA GLY A 278 -1.87 -17.26 -4.25
C GLY A 278 -2.07 -15.74 -4.40
N ALA A 279 -1.11 -14.98 -3.86
CA ALA A 279 -1.07 -13.52 -3.85
C ALA A 279 0.37 -13.00 -4.08
N HIS A 280 0.68 -11.71 -3.81
CA HIS A 280 2.01 -11.05 -3.93
C HIS A 280 2.48 -10.63 -5.33
N ALA A 281 2.17 -11.40 -6.38
CA ALA A 281 2.68 -11.06 -7.72
C ALA A 281 2.13 -9.73 -8.25
N HIS A 282 1.07 -9.18 -7.64
CA HIS A 282 0.40 -7.93 -8.02
C HIS A 282 -0.21 -7.91 -9.44
N LEU A 283 -0.08 -9.02 -10.17
CA LEU A 283 -0.64 -9.29 -11.49
C LEU A 283 -1.36 -10.62 -11.45
N VAL A 284 -2.38 -10.78 -12.29
CA VAL A 284 -3.02 -12.08 -12.49
C VAL A 284 -2.01 -13.04 -13.11
N GLN A 285 -1.91 -14.24 -12.53
CA GLN A 285 -1.10 -15.35 -13.05
C GLN A 285 -2.01 -16.52 -13.43
N SER A 286 -1.45 -17.57 -14.02
CA SER A 286 -2.26 -18.69 -14.51
C SER A 286 -3.04 -19.41 -13.40
N PHE A 287 -4.13 -20.02 -13.83
CA PHE A 287 -4.90 -21.00 -13.08
C PHE A 287 -4.61 -22.39 -13.64
N GLU A 288 -4.26 -23.33 -12.78
CA GLU A 288 -3.88 -24.69 -13.17
C GLU A 288 -4.53 -25.72 -12.25
N MET A 289 -4.88 -26.88 -12.80
CA MET A 289 -5.23 -28.07 -12.02
C MET A 289 -3.97 -28.91 -11.83
N ILE A 290 -3.43 -28.94 -10.60
CA ILE A 290 -2.25 -29.74 -10.26
C ILE A 290 -2.74 -30.96 -9.48
N GLU A 291 -2.54 -32.16 -10.04
CA GLU A 291 -3.08 -33.42 -9.49
C GLU A 291 -4.59 -33.37 -9.19
N GLY A 292 -5.35 -32.70 -10.06
CA GLY A 292 -6.80 -32.53 -9.90
C GLY A 292 -7.21 -31.47 -8.87
N LYS A 293 -6.27 -30.71 -8.32
CA LYS A 293 -6.56 -29.65 -7.34
C LYS A 293 -6.38 -28.25 -7.94
N PRO A 294 -7.31 -27.31 -7.69
CA PRO A 294 -7.22 -25.96 -8.21
C PRO A 294 -6.08 -25.16 -7.57
N VAL A 295 -5.22 -24.59 -8.41
CA VAL A 295 -4.13 -23.69 -8.02
C VAL A 295 -4.26 -22.38 -8.79
N VAL A 296 -4.59 -21.32 -8.07
CA VAL A 296 -4.53 -19.94 -8.57
C VAL A 296 -3.21 -19.35 -8.14
N PHE A 297 -2.30 -19.04 -9.07
CA PHE A 297 -0.98 -18.54 -8.71
C PHE A 297 -0.98 -17.09 -8.19
N SER A 298 -1.83 -16.23 -8.77
CA SER A 298 -2.08 -14.89 -8.26
C SER A 298 -3.36 -14.30 -8.83
N MET A 299 -4.12 -13.59 -8.00
CA MET A 299 -5.35 -12.88 -8.38
C MET A 299 -5.12 -11.39 -8.73
N GLY A 300 -3.88 -10.92 -8.70
CA GLY A 300 -3.54 -9.50 -8.86
C GLY A 300 -3.85 -8.65 -7.62
N ASN A 301 -3.91 -7.33 -7.79
CA ASN A 301 -4.32 -6.43 -6.70
C ASN A 301 -5.82 -6.20 -6.75
N LEU A 302 -6.59 -6.49 -5.70
CA LEU A 302 -7.97 -6.02 -5.72
C LEU A 302 -8.01 -4.50 -5.57
N MET A 303 -7.25 -3.95 -4.62
CA MET A 303 -7.25 -2.52 -4.34
C MET A 303 -5.82 -2.00 -4.18
N THR A 304 -5.40 -1.11 -5.08
CA THR A 304 -4.07 -0.49 -5.04
C THR A 304 -4.01 0.77 -5.92
N HIS A 305 -2.93 1.55 -5.77
CA HIS A 305 -2.49 2.53 -6.77
C HIS A 305 -1.20 2.15 -7.51
N LEU A 306 -0.65 0.95 -7.24
CA LEU A 306 0.62 0.49 -7.78
C LEU A 306 0.66 0.52 -9.31
N ARG A 307 1.62 1.29 -9.84
CA ARG A 307 2.00 1.35 -11.27
C ARG A 307 0.88 1.61 -12.27
N LEU A 308 -0.30 2.06 -11.83
CA LEU A 308 -1.45 2.35 -12.70
C LEU A 308 -1.17 3.42 -13.77
N SER A 309 -0.14 4.25 -13.58
CA SER A 309 0.29 5.30 -14.52
C SER A 309 1.65 5.04 -15.18
N GLU A 310 2.26 3.85 -14.98
CA GLU A 310 3.59 3.50 -15.48
C GLU A 310 3.51 2.51 -16.66
N PHE A 311 4.67 1.99 -17.12
CA PHE A 311 4.75 1.03 -18.22
C PHE A 311 4.12 -0.34 -17.91
N GLN A 312 3.72 -0.63 -16.67
CA GLN A 312 3.06 -1.87 -16.25
C GLN A 312 1.59 -1.62 -15.91
N LYS A 313 0.77 -1.40 -16.94
CA LYS A 313 -0.67 -1.14 -16.82
C LYS A 313 -1.47 -2.38 -16.39
N ASP A 314 -0.88 -3.55 -16.37
CA ASP A 314 -1.57 -4.81 -16.09
C ASP A 314 -2.01 -4.95 -14.62
N THR A 315 -1.39 -4.18 -13.71
CA THR A 315 -1.78 -4.14 -12.28
C THR A 315 -3.21 -3.64 -12.06
N GLN A 316 -3.82 -3.04 -13.08
CA GLN A 316 -5.19 -2.56 -13.02
C GLN A 316 -6.24 -3.66 -13.28
N TYR A 317 -5.84 -4.89 -13.65
CA TYR A 317 -6.78 -5.95 -14.05
C TYR A 317 -6.76 -7.13 -13.06
N PRO A 318 -7.34 -6.99 -11.86
CA PRO A 318 -7.49 -8.12 -10.96
C PRO A 318 -8.61 -9.07 -11.37
N VAL A 319 -8.63 -10.22 -10.71
CA VAL A 319 -9.78 -11.12 -10.70
C VAL A 319 -10.30 -11.28 -9.27
N ILE A 320 -11.60 -11.50 -9.15
CA ILE A 320 -12.18 -12.14 -7.96
C ILE A 320 -12.33 -13.63 -8.30
N CYS A 321 -11.72 -14.50 -7.52
CA CYS A 321 -11.85 -15.95 -7.66
C CYS A 321 -13.15 -16.40 -7.00
N SER A 322 -14.02 -17.05 -7.76
CA SER A 322 -15.28 -17.64 -7.32
C SER A 322 -15.10 -19.14 -7.15
N LEU A 323 -15.18 -19.62 -5.91
CA LEU A 323 -15.19 -21.03 -5.58
C LEU A 323 -16.62 -21.44 -5.19
N ARG A 324 -17.22 -22.34 -5.96
CA ARG A 324 -18.47 -23.02 -5.59
C ARG A 324 -18.18 -24.40 -5.05
N LEU A 325 -18.73 -24.71 -3.88
CA LEU A 325 -18.63 -26.03 -3.25
C LEU A 325 -20.02 -26.63 -3.16
N LYS A 326 -20.18 -27.86 -3.65
CA LYS A 326 -21.46 -28.59 -3.65
C LYS A 326 -21.29 -29.97 -3.03
N ARG A 327 -22.22 -30.38 -2.17
CA ARG A 327 -22.30 -31.76 -1.68
C ARG A 327 -23.01 -32.64 -2.70
N GLU A 328 -22.34 -33.69 -3.16
CA GLU A 328 -22.92 -34.65 -4.09
C GLU A 328 -22.36 -36.05 -3.81
N GLY A 329 -23.24 -37.03 -3.57
CA GLY A 329 -22.83 -38.42 -3.32
C GLY A 329 -21.88 -38.62 -2.14
N GLY A 330 -22.00 -37.79 -1.08
CA GLY A 330 -21.12 -37.84 0.10
C GLY A 330 -19.73 -37.23 -0.11
N LYS A 331 -19.48 -36.56 -1.25
CA LYS A 331 -18.25 -35.82 -1.55
C LYS A 331 -18.53 -34.33 -1.69
N ILE A 332 -17.50 -33.51 -1.53
CA ILE A 332 -17.53 -32.09 -1.85
C ILE A 332 -16.91 -31.92 -3.24
N LEU A 333 -17.71 -31.45 -4.19
CA LEU A 333 -17.26 -31.04 -5.52
C LEU A 333 -16.90 -29.56 -5.47
N SER A 334 -15.80 -29.16 -6.12
CA SER A 334 -15.37 -27.76 -6.21
C SER A 334 -15.32 -27.29 -7.66
N LYS A 335 -15.90 -26.13 -7.94
CA LYS A 335 -15.77 -25.43 -9.23
C LYS A 335 -15.18 -24.05 -9.01
N VAL A 336 -14.13 -23.72 -9.76
CA VAL A 336 -13.44 -22.42 -9.71
C VAL A 336 -13.69 -21.66 -11.00
N GLU A 337 -14.15 -20.42 -10.86
CA GLU A 337 -14.29 -19.46 -11.95
C GLU A 337 -13.78 -18.08 -11.51
N PHE A 338 -13.68 -17.13 -12.43
CA PHE A 338 -13.12 -15.81 -12.15
C PHE A 338 -14.02 -14.69 -12.64
N ILE A 339 -14.34 -13.74 -11.75
CA ILE A 339 -15.04 -12.51 -12.12
C ILE A 339 -13.98 -11.48 -12.52
N PRO A 340 -13.92 -11.08 -13.80
CA PRO A 340 -12.93 -10.13 -14.29
C PRO A 340 -13.16 -8.76 -13.66
N CYS A 341 -12.11 -8.06 -13.22
CA CYS A 341 -12.24 -6.74 -12.60
C CYS A 341 -11.27 -5.73 -13.22
N ARG A 342 -11.56 -4.45 -13.01
CA ARG A 342 -10.64 -3.36 -13.34
C ARG A 342 -10.59 -2.31 -12.24
N ILE A 343 -9.36 -1.95 -11.83
CA ILE A 343 -9.10 -0.78 -11.00
C ILE A 343 -9.09 0.45 -11.91
N LEU A 344 -10.07 1.32 -11.74
CA LEU A 344 -10.15 2.59 -12.46
C LEU A 344 -9.45 3.67 -11.62
N SER A 345 -8.34 4.19 -12.15
CA SER A 345 -7.54 5.21 -11.45
C SER A 345 -8.37 6.41 -10.99
N TYR A 346 -9.37 6.81 -11.80
CA TYR A 346 -10.37 7.81 -11.45
C TYR A 346 -11.71 7.53 -12.15
N VAL A 347 -12.80 7.75 -11.42
CA VAL A 347 -14.21 7.74 -11.90
C VAL A 347 -14.96 8.79 -11.11
N ASP A 348 -15.56 9.77 -11.80
CA ASP A 348 -16.34 10.84 -11.19
C ASP A 348 -15.62 11.58 -10.05
N GLY A 349 -14.29 11.71 -10.16
CA GLY A 349 -13.45 12.36 -9.15
C GLY A 349 -12.96 11.43 -8.03
N VAL A 350 -13.56 10.25 -7.85
CA VAL A 350 -13.12 9.24 -6.88
C VAL A 350 -11.94 8.44 -7.45
N PRO A 351 -10.82 8.33 -6.72
CA PRO A 351 -9.65 7.58 -7.18
C PRO A 351 -9.80 6.07 -6.93
N TYR A 352 -9.09 5.24 -7.71
CA TYR A 352 -8.87 3.81 -7.45
C TYR A 352 -10.14 2.99 -7.11
N ARG A 353 -11.21 3.14 -7.91
CA ARG A 353 -12.42 2.31 -7.75
C ARG A 353 -12.21 0.97 -8.42
N VAL A 354 -12.57 -0.12 -7.74
CA VAL A 354 -12.56 -1.47 -8.30
C VAL A 354 -13.92 -1.74 -8.91
N VAL A 355 -13.93 -2.12 -10.18
CA VAL A 355 -15.18 -2.36 -10.91
C VAL A 355 -15.14 -3.75 -11.54
N PRO A 356 -16.07 -4.65 -11.19
CA PRO A 356 -16.20 -5.94 -11.83
C PRO A 356 -16.84 -5.80 -13.21
N TYR A 357 -16.45 -6.67 -14.14
CA TYR A 357 -17.18 -6.91 -15.37
C TYR A 357 -18.33 -7.87 -15.04
N ASP A 358 -19.50 -7.32 -14.74
CA ASP A 358 -20.69 -8.10 -14.41
C ASP A 358 -21.92 -7.45 -15.05
N ARG A 359 -22.60 -8.20 -15.94
CA ARG A 359 -23.74 -7.69 -16.71
C ARG A 359 -24.99 -7.45 -15.87
N ASN A 360 -25.07 -8.05 -14.69
CA ASN A 360 -26.18 -7.87 -13.75
C ASN A 360 -26.07 -6.54 -13.00
N LEU A 361 -24.90 -5.89 -13.00
CA LEU A 361 -24.71 -4.57 -12.40
C LEU A 361 -25.13 -3.43 -13.34
N THR A 362 -25.99 -2.55 -12.85
CA THR A 362 -26.28 -1.28 -13.53
C THR A 362 -25.09 -0.32 -13.35
N MET A 363 -24.40 0.04 -14.43
CA MET A 363 -23.29 0.99 -14.40
C MET A 363 -23.42 2.07 -15.49
N PRO A 364 -22.89 3.27 -15.28
CA PRO A 364 -22.77 4.30 -16.31
C PRO A 364 -22.07 3.82 -17.59
N LYS A 365 -22.54 4.27 -18.76
CA LYS A 365 -22.01 3.87 -20.07
C LYS A 365 -20.49 4.08 -20.20
N ASN A 366 -19.97 5.20 -19.69
CA ASN A 366 -18.54 5.51 -19.70
C ASN A 366 -17.69 4.52 -18.87
N ILE A 367 -18.27 3.89 -17.84
CA ILE A 367 -17.61 2.81 -17.09
C ILE A 367 -17.67 1.53 -17.90
N TRP A 368 -18.84 1.18 -18.44
CA TRP A 368 -19.00 0.00 -19.31
C TRP A 368 -18.03 -0.01 -20.49
N ASP A 369 -17.86 1.12 -21.17
CA ASP A 369 -16.92 1.28 -22.28
C ASP A 369 -15.46 0.98 -21.87
N ARG A 370 -15.11 1.21 -20.60
CA ARG A 370 -13.77 0.92 -20.05
C ARG A 370 -13.61 -0.54 -19.61
N LEU A 371 -14.69 -1.33 -19.57
CA LEU A 371 -14.66 -2.72 -19.12
C LEU A 371 -14.72 -3.73 -20.29
N LYS A 372 -15.13 -3.33 -21.49
CA LYS A 372 -15.37 -4.23 -22.64
C LYS A 372 -14.26 -5.24 -22.93
N GLU A 373 -13.00 -4.83 -22.86
CA GLU A 373 -11.85 -5.71 -23.16
C GLU A 373 -11.36 -6.51 -21.94
N VAL A 374 -11.87 -6.22 -20.74
CA VAL A 374 -11.36 -6.79 -19.47
C VAL A 374 -11.45 -8.33 -19.44
N PRO A 375 -12.58 -8.97 -19.83
CA PRO A 375 -12.65 -10.42 -19.89
C PRO A 375 -11.57 -11.04 -20.79
N LYS A 376 -11.40 -10.51 -22.01
CA LYS A 376 -10.42 -11.00 -22.98
C LYS A 376 -8.98 -10.87 -22.47
N ILE A 377 -8.65 -9.73 -21.84
CA ILE A 377 -7.33 -9.50 -21.24
C ILE A 377 -7.05 -10.52 -20.14
N ILE A 378 -8.01 -10.71 -19.22
CA ILE A 378 -7.86 -11.60 -18.08
C ILE A 378 -7.78 -13.06 -18.51
N GLN A 379 -8.57 -13.48 -19.49
CA GLN A 379 -8.46 -14.83 -20.06
C GLN A 379 -7.05 -15.10 -20.61
N GLY A 380 -6.43 -14.10 -21.24
CA GLY A 380 -5.04 -14.18 -21.68
C GLY A 380 -4.03 -14.38 -20.53
N PHE A 381 -4.29 -13.82 -19.35
CA PHE A 381 -3.44 -14.01 -18.16
C PHE A 381 -3.62 -15.37 -17.50
N LEU A 382 -4.85 -15.86 -17.41
CA LEU A 382 -5.15 -17.15 -16.77
C LEU A 382 -4.56 -18.33 -17.57
N LYS A 383 -4.26 -18.15 -18.87
CA LYS A 383 -3.65 -19.14 -19.77
C LYS A 383 -4.38 -20.49 -19.77
N THR A 384 -5.70 -20.46 -19.57
CA THR A 384 -6.55 -21.65 -19.60
C THR A 384 -6.99 -21.94 -21.04
N GLY A 385 -7.07 -23.21 -21.41
CA GLY A 385 -7.64 -23.64 -22.69
C GLY A 385 -9.17 -23.57 -22.74
N GLU A 386 -9.82 -23.35 -21.59
CA GLU A 386 -11.26 -23.31 -21.39
C GLU A 386 -11.73 -21.93 -20.92
N GLU A 387 -13.02 -21.65 -21.12
CA GLU A 387 -13.69 -20.46 -20.57
C GLU A 387 -13.93 -20.66 -19.07
N VAL A 388 -13.15 -19.94 -18.26
CA VAL A 388 -13.15 -20.02 -16.80
C VAL A 388 -13.65 -18.73 -16.15
N LEU A 389 -14.23 -17.82 -16.93
CA LEU A 389 -14.72 -16.54 -16.43
C LEU A 389 -16.19 -16.65 -16.02
N ASP A 390 -16.53 -16.11 -14.86
CA ASP A 390 -17.91 -15.97 -14.40
C ASP A 390 -18.40 -14.56 -14.76
N LEU A 391 -19.01 -14.43 -15.94
CA LEU A 391 -19.49 -13.15 -16.48
C LEU A 391 -20.92 -12.80 -16.05
N GLU A 392 -21.59 -13.73 -15.35
CA GLU A 392 -23.01 -13.65 -14.98
C GLU A 392 -23.21 -14.02 -13.51
N TYR A 393 -22.22 -13.76 -12.66
CA TYR A 393 -22.30 -14.06 -11.23
C TYR A 393 -23.59 -13.44 -10.64
N PRO A 394 -24.37 -14.21 -9.87
CA PRO A 394 -25.65 -13.73 -9.39
C PRO A 394 -25.47 -12.54 -8.43
N VAL A 395 -26.21 -11.47 -8.70
CA VAL A 395 -26.32 -10.31 -7.81
C VAL A 395 -27.78 -10.16 -7.40
N ASP A 396 -28.03 -10.13 -6.09
CA ASP A 396 -29.38 -9.90 -5.57
C ASP A 396 -29.88 -8.48 -5.92
N GLU A 397 -31.15 -8.36 -6.32
CA GLU A 397 -31.82 -7.08 -6.57
C GLU A 397 -31.71 -6.12 -5.38
N GLU A 398 -31.80 -6.63 -4.14
CA GLU A 398 -31.66 -5.80 -2.95
C GLU A 398 -30.25 -5.16 -2.88
N ALA A 399 -29.22 -5.91 -3.25
CA ALA A 399 -27.84 -5.43 -3.27
C ALA A 399 -27.62 -4.37 -4.35
N VAL A 400 -28.23 -4.53 -5.54
CA VAL A 400 -28.23 -3.53 -6.61
C VAL A 400 -28.99 -2.26 -6.20
N GLN A 401 -30.13 -2.40 -5.51
CA GLN A 401 -30.87 -1.25 -4.98
C GLN A 401 -30.07 -0.49 -3.91
N LYS A 402 -29.40 -1.20 -3.00
CA LYS A 402 -28.49 -0.61 -2.00
C LYS A 402 -27.35 0.16 -2.66
N LEU A 403 -26.74 -0.39 -3.71
CA LEU A 403 -25.72 0.33 -4.49
C LEU A 403 -26.25 1.65 -5.05
N LYS A 404 -27.42 1.65 -5.69
CA LYS A 404 -28.05 2.87 -6.22
C LYS A 404 -28.32 3.92 -5.12
N GLN A 405 -28.80 3.48 -3.96
CA GLN A 405 -29.01 4.37 -2.80
C GLN A 405 -27.69 4.91 -2.24
N MET A 406 -26.64 4.09 -2.19
CA MET A 406 -25.31 4.49 -1.75
C MET A 406 -24.70 5.54 -2.68
N GLU A 407 -24.75 5.34 -4.00
CA GLU A 407 -24.27 6.33 -4.97
C GLU A 407 -24.95 7.69 -4.79
N LEU A 408 -26.26 7.69 -4.50
CA LEU A 408 -27.01 8.91 -4.20
C LEU A 408 -26.54 9.57 -2.89
N LYS A 409 -26.39 8.80 -1.81
CA LYS A 409 -25.86 9.30 -0.52
C LYS A 409 -24.43 9.84 -0.66
N HIS A 410 -23.63 9.18 -1.49
CA HIS A 410 -22.24 9.54 -1.74
C HIS A 410 -22.11 10.74 -2.67
N LYS A 411 -23.18 11.22 -3.31
CA LYS A 411 -23.14 12.33 -4.28
C LYS A 411 -22.42 13.57 -3.72
N GLU A 412 -22.79 14.04 -2.53
CA GLU A 412 -22.14 15.22 -1.92
C GLU A 412 -20.65 14.98 -1.64
N ARG A 413 -20.30 13.75 -1.25
CA ARG A 413 -18.90 13.37 -1.00
C ARG A 413 -18.10 13.30 -2.29
N ILE A 414 -18.66 12.69 -3.33
CA ILE A 414 -18.10 12.63 -4.68
C ILE A 414 -17.87 14.05 -5.19
N GLU A 415 -18.86 14.93 -5.07
CA GLU A 415 -18.74 16.35 -5.40
C GLU A 415 -17.66 17.05 -4.58
N SER A 416 -17.56 16.78 -3.27
CA SER A 416 -16.50 17.35 -2.43
C SER A 416 -15.11 16.91 -2.87
N ILE A 417 -14.91 15.63 -3.19
CA ILE A 417 -13.63 15.09 -3.69
C ILE A 417 -13.31 15.73 -5.04
N ALA A 418 -14.29 15.82 -5.94
CA ALA A 418 -14.15 16.48 -7.23
C ALA A 418 -13.79 17.98 -7.08
N ARG A 419 -14.45 18.71 -6.17
CA ARG A 419 -14.16 20.13 -5.88
C ARG A 419 -12.77 20.33 -5.29
N ARG A 420 -12.32 19.48 -4.35
CA ARG A 420 -10.94 19.52 -3.80
C ARG A 420 -9.90 19.31 -4.90
N ARG A 421 -10.20 18.49 -5.89
CA ARG A 421 -9.34 18.33 -7.07
C ARG A 421 -9.40 19.54 -7.99
N ASN A 422 -10.58 20.15 -8.18
CA ASN A 422 -10.74 21.37 -8.99
C ASN A 422 -10.15 22.62 -8.32
N GLN A 423 -9.75 22.56 -7.04
CA GLN A 423 -8.88 23.56 -6.41
C GLN A 423 -7.41 23.44 -6.87
N VAL A 424 -7.03 22.34 -7.54
CA VAL A 424 -5.86 22.35 -8.42
C VAL A 424 -6.30 23.09 -9.68
N ARG A 425 -5.57 24.16 -10.02
CA ARG A 425 -5.77 24.97 -11.24
C ARG A 425 -6.15 24.07 -12.42
N SER A 426 -7.17 24.47 -13.17
CA SER A 426 -7.60 23.77 -14.37
C SER A 426 -6.43 23.56 -15.34
N LYS A 427 -6.52 22.58 -16.24
CA LYS A 427 -5.45 22.33 -17.23
C LYS A 427 -5.07 23.61 -17.98
N LYS A 428 -6.07 24.45 -18.31
CA LYS A 428 -5.90 25.73 -18.99
C LYS A 428 -5.22 26.79 -18.12
N GLU A 429 -5.55 26.86 -16.84
CA GLU A 429 -4.88 27.76 -15.89
C GLU A 429 -3.45 27.33 -15.57
N ASN A 430 -3.18 26.02 -15.57
CA ASN A 430 -1.83 25.47 -15.43
C ASN A 430 -0.98 25.73 -16.66
N GLU A 431 -1.53 25.50 -17.86
CA GLU A 431 -0.87 25.86 -19.11
C GLU A 431 -0.57 27.36 -19.12
N ALA A 432 -1.54 28.21 -18.77
CA ALA A 432 -1.33 29.66 -18.66
C ALA A 432 -0.24 30.05 -17.65
N ARG A 433 -0.24 29.46 -16.45
CA ARG A 433 0.80 29.70 -15.42
C ARG A 433 2.18 29.26 -15.89
N VAL A 434 2.29 28.07 -16.47
CA VAL A 434 3.55 27.54 -16.99
C VAL A 434 4.05 28.43 -18.12
N THR A 435 3.17 28.83 -19.05
CA THR A 435 3.48 29.79 -20.10
C THR A 435 3.93 31.14 -19.52
N GLU A 436 3.30 31.64 -18.47
CA GLU A 436 3.70 32.87 -17.78
C GLU A 436 5.09 32.74 -17.13
N ILE A 437 5.35 31.66 -16.41
CA ILE A 437 6.65 31.36 -15.79
C ILE A 437 7.74 31.24 -16.87
N LEU A 438 7.45 30.55 -17.97
CA LEU A 438 8.35 30.43 -19.12
C LEU A 438 8.61 31.80 -19.76
N ALA A 439 7.58 32.65 -19.90
CA ALA A 439 7.73 34.01 -20.42
C ALA A 439 8.61 34.88 -19.51
N GLN A 440 8.34 34.88 -18.20
CA GLN A 440 9.10 35.63 -17.20
C GLN A 440 10.59 35.26 -17.20
N HIS A 441 10.91 34.02 -17.54
CA HIS A 441 12.28 33.52 -17.56
C HIS A 441 12.90 33.45 -18.97
N GLY A 442 12.22 33.94 -20.01
CA GLY A 442 12.73 33.99 -21.38
C GLY A 442 12.88 32.62 -22.05
N PHE A 443 11.97 31.69 -21.75
CA PHE A 443 11.97 30.31 -22.26
C PHE A 443 10.91 30.05 -23.37
N LEU A 444 10.26 31.09 -23.88
CA LEU A 444 9.29 30.96 -24.98
C LEU A 444 9.92 30.92 -26.38
N ASP A 445 11.25 31.02 -26.47
CA ASP A 445 11.97 30.93 -27.73
C ASP A 445 11.99 29.48 -28.23
N GLU A 446 11.25 29.20 -29.31
CA GLU A 446 11.04 27.85 -29.87
C GLU A 446 12.35 27.20 -30.36
N ASP A 447 13.43 27.97 -30.53
CA ASP A 447 14.73 27.48 -31.01
C ASP A 447 15.66 26.99 -29.90
N ARG A 448 15.27 27.10 -28.61
CA ARG A 448 16.08 26.67 -27.45
C ARG A 448 16.05 25.15 -27.26
N LYS A 449 16.84 24.43 -28.06
CA LYS A 449 17.01 22.96 -27.96
C LYS A 449 17.65 22.47 -26.65
N ASP A 450 18.21 23.37 -25.85
CA ASP A 450 18.74 23.09 -24.52
C ASP A 450 17.65 23.08 -23.42
N ILE A 451 16.43 23.54 -23.69
CA ILE A 451 15.36 23.61 -22.70
C ILE A 451 14.38 22.45 -22.90
N ILE A 452 14.05 21.79 -21.78
CA ILE A 452 13.15 20.65 -21.74
C ILE A 452 12.05 20.96 -20.72
N ILE A 453 10.80 20.92 -21.17
CA ILE A 453 9.64 21.15 -20.32
C ILE A 453 8.99 19.81 -19.98
N ARG A 454 8.75 19.59 -18.68
CA ARG A 454 8.07 18.41 -18.14
C ARG A 454 7.04 18.87 -17.10
N LYS A 455 6.15 17.97 -16.68
CA LYS A 455 5.13 18.29 -15.65
C LYS A 455 5.73 18.67 -14.30
N SER A 456 6.93 18.19 -14.00
CA SER A 456 7.67 18.50 -12.77
C SER A 456 8.30 19.89 -12.79
N GLY A 457 8.65 20.41 -13.97
CA GLY A 457 9.42 21.63 -14.09
C GLY A 457 10.08 21.85 -15.45
N VAL A 458 10.90 22.90 -15.47
CA VAL A 458 11.74 23.26 -16.61
C VAL A 458 13.16 22.79 -16.34
N TYR A 459 13.73 22.12 -17.32
CA TYR A 459 15.05 21.53 -17.27
C TYR A 459 15.92 22.15 -18.36
N GLN A 460 17.20 22.30 -18.06
CA GLN A 460 18.22 22.75 -19.00
C GLN A 460 19.22 21.63 -19.22
N LYS A 461 19.33 21.20 -20.48
CA LYS A 461 20.30 20.24 -20.98
C LYS A 461 21.62 20.94 -21.23
N LYS A 462 22.68 20.34 -20.71
CA LYS A 462 24.07 20.57 -21.11
C LYS A 462 24.58 19.29 -21.79
N GLU A 463 25.79 19.32 -22.35
CA GLU A 463 26.31 18.23 -23.20
C GLU A 463 26.03 16.83 -22.65
N ASN A 464 26.36 16.56 -21.37
CA ASN A 464 26.21 15.24 -20.74
C ASN A 464 25.39 15.22 -19.44
N GLU A 465 24.73 16.32 -19.10
CA GLU A 465 23.95 16.43 -17.86
C GLU A 465 22.73 17.32 -18.03
N ILE A 466 21.74 17.13 -17.16
CA ILE A 466 20.55 17.96 -17.10
C ILE A 466 20.42 18.58 -15.72
N GLN A 467 20.11 19.87 -15.69
CA GLN A 467 19.77 20.60 -14.48
C GLN A 467 18.28 20.95 -14.49
N MET A 468 17.57 20.69 -13.40
CA MET A 468 16.27 21.32 -13.19
C MET A 468 16.49 22.79 -12.82
N THR A 469 15.80 23.72 -13.50
CA THR A 469 16.00 25.17 -13.30
C THR A 469 14.78 25.85 -12.68
N ILE A 470 13.59 25.29 -12.91
CA ILE A 470 12.34 25.77 -12.33
C ILE A 470 11.48 24.58 -11.91
N VAL A 471 10.91 24.66 -10.70
CA VAL A 471 9.89 23.73 -10.22
C VAL A 471 8.51 24.30 -10.52
N THR A 472 7.80 23.69 -11.47
CA THR A 472 6.42 24.08 -11.84
C THR A 472 5.37 23.07 -11.35
N SER A 473 5.76 22.15 -10.46
CA SER A 473 4.86 21.09 -10.02
C SER A 473 3.75 21.62 -9.12
N GLU A 474 2.52 21.44 -9.58
CA GLU A 474 1.29 21.68 -8.81
C GLU A 474 0.78 20.37 -8.17
N SER A 475 1.68 19.40 -7.96
CA SER A 475 1.35 18.13 -7.33
C SER A 475 1.71 18.17 -5.85
N GLN A 476 0.86 17.58 -5.01
CA GLN A 476 1.22 17.33 -3.62
C GLN A 476 2.41 16.36 -3.51
N VAL A 477 2.69 15.59 -4.57
CA VAL A 477 3.82 14.69 -4.68
C VAL A 477 4.65 15.05 -5.91
N LEU A 478 5.83 15.61 -5.70
CA LEU A 478 6.78 15.92 -6.74
C LEU A 478 7.84 14.82 -6.82
N LYS A 479 7.88 14.10 -7.94
CA LYS A 479 8.96 13.16 -8.27
C LYS A 479 9.84 13.77 -9.34
N LEU A 480 11.12 13.94 -9.03
CA LEU A 480 12.10 14.42 -10.00
C LEU A 480 12.61 13.25 -10.85
N GLU A 481 12.74 13.51 -12.15
CA GLU A 481 13.23 12.54 -13.12
C GLU A 481 14.70 12.22 -12.84
N LYS A 482 15.08 10.93 -12.91
CA LYS A 482 16.48 10.49 -12.80
C LYS A 482 17.28 10.80 -14.08
N ALA A 483 16.60 10.79 -15.22
CA ALA A 483 17.18 11.05 -16.51
C ALA A 483 16.07 11.48 -17.46
N ILE A 484 16.40 12.35 -18.40
CA ILE A 484 15.54 12.70 -19.53
C ILE A 484 16.29 12.27 -20.79
N ASP A 485 15.63 11.46 -21.62
CA ASP A 485 16.16 10.97 -22.89
C ASP A 485 17.55 10.30 -22.75
N GLY A 486 17.73 9.56 -21.65
CA GLY A 486 18.97 8.85 -21.31
C GLY A 486 20.04 9.71 -20.62
N ILE A 487 19.86 11.03 -20.55
CA ILE A 487 20.84 11.95 -19.93
C ILE A 487 20.44 12.19 -18.47
N PRO A 488 21.37 12.01 -17.50
CA PRO A 488 21.05 12.10 -16.08
C PRO A 488 20.69 13.53 -15.66
N VAL A 489 19.70 13.65 -14.77
CA VAL A 489 19.44 14.90 -14.05
C VAL A 489 20.40 14.98 -12.86
N THR A 490 21.41 15.85 -12.93
CA THR A 490 22.52 15.87 -11.95
C THR A 490 22.35 16.95 -10.88
N SER A 491 21.58 18.00 -11.15
CA SER A 491 21.36 19.07 -10.17
C SER A 491 19.96 19.66 -10.22
N VAL A 492 19.53 20.20 -9.08
CA VAL A 492 18.21 20.82 -8.93
C VAL A 492 18.37 22.24 -8.43
N ALA A 493 18.02 23.19 -9.29
CA ALA A 493 17.81 24.57 -8.97
C ALA A 493 16.32 24.91 -9.10
N ASN A 494 15.95 26.06 -8.54
CA ASN A 494 14.64 26.63 -8.75
C ASN A 494 14.77 28.14 -8.72
N LYS A 495 14.45 28.78 -9.85
CA LYS A 495 14.41 30.24 -9.95
C LYS A 495 13.14 30.81 -9.31
N GLU A 496 12.10 29.98 -9.14
CA GLU A 496 10.87 30.35 -8.45
C GLU A 496 11.02 30.24 -6.93
N GLN A 497 10.48 31.20 -6.20
CA GLN A 497 10.43 31.13 -4.74
C GLN A 497 9.11 30.52 -4.27
N GLY A 498 9.23 29.54 -3.37
CA GLY A 498 8.07 28.95 -2.71
C GLY A 498 7.28 27.98 -3.57
N ASN A 499 6.54 27.12 -2.87
CA ASN A 499 5.54 26.23 -3.43
C ASN A 499 4.60 25.84 -2.28
N ASP A 500 3.32 26.12 -2.44
CA ASP A 500 2.27 25.93 -1.44
C ASP A 500 1.40 24.71 -1.76
N ILE A 501 1.91 23.75 -2.53
CA ILE A 501 1.15 22.56 -2.94
C ILE A 501 1.92 21.29 -2.60
N THR A 502 3.19 21.21 -2.97
CA THR A 502 4.04 20.03 -2.78
C THR A 502 4.22 19.74 -1.30
N ARG A 503 3.75 18.55 -0.90
CA ARG A 503 3.90 17.99 0.46
C ARG A 503 5.01 16.94 0.51
N ILE A 504 5.21 16.18 -0.55
CA ILE A 504 6.22 15.13 -0.62
C ILE A 504 7.11 15.37 -1.84
N LEU A 505 8.42 15.40 -1.61
CA LEU A 505 9.42 15.55 -2.65
C LEU A 505 10.29 14.30 -2.74
N TYR A 506 10.40 13.71 -3.92
CA TYR A 506 11.29 12.61 -4.25
C TYR A 506 12.38 13.10 -5.23
N ILE A 507 13.64 13.04 -4.81
CA ILE A 507 14.79 13.45 -5.62
C ILE A 507 15.57 12.22 -6.07
N GLY A 508 15.64 12.01 -7.40
CA GLY A 508 16.28 10.87 -8.06
C GLY A 508 17.74 10.63 -7.68
N ASP A 509 18.19 9.39 -7.87
CA ASP A 509 19.53 8.89 -7.53
C ASP A 509 20.66 9.44 -8.42
N SER A 510 20.31 10.04 -9.56
CA SER A 510 21.24 10.77 -10.43
C SER A 510 21.62 12.15 -9.87
N VAL A 511 20.80 12.73 -9.00
CA VAL A 511 21.00 14.09 -8.51
C VAL A 511 22.18 14.10 -7.53
N ARG A 512 23.22 14.86 -7.86
CA ARG A 512 24.42 15.09 -7.05
C ARG A 512 24.29 16.34 -6.19
N GLU A 513 23.52 17.33 -6.65
CA GLU A 513 23.49 18.65 -6.02
C GLU A 513 22.10 19.30 -5.98
N ILE A 514 21.70 19.80 -4.81
CA ILE A 514 20.58 20.72 -4.64
C ILE A 514 21.13 22.13 -4.50
N LYS A 515 20.82 22.97 -5.48
CA LYS A 515 21.34 24.33 -5.59
C LYS A 515 20.73 25.27 -4.57
N LYS A 516 21.39 26.41 -4.39
CA LYS A 516 21.00 27.45 -3.44
C LYS A 516 19.53 27.84 -3.61
N GLY A 517 18.76 27.74 -2.53
CA GLY A 517 17.35 28.15 -2.49
C GLY A 517 16.36 27.28 -3.28
N ALA A 518 16.76 26.12 -3.83
CA ALA A 518 15.93 25.35 -4.76
C ALA A 518 14.52 25.00 -4.25
N PHE A 519 14.33 24.81 -2.95
CA PHE A 519 13.05 24.52 -2.32
C PHE A 519 12.73 25.50 -1.18
N GLN A 520 13.30 26.70 -1.22
CA GLN A 520 13.04 27.74 -0.24
C GLN A 520 11.54 28.07 -0.19
N LYS A 521 10.98 28.18 1.02
CA LYS A 521 9.58 28.52 1.32
C LYS A 521 8.56 27.56 0.72
N PHE A 522 8.91 26.28 0.57
CA PHE A 522 7.92 25.26 0.25
C PHE A 522 7.06 24.99 1.51
N SER A 523 6.06 25.84 1.72
CA SER A 523 5.32 25.97 2.98
C SER A 523 4.47 24.74 3.32
N ARG A 524 4.10 23.95 2.30
CA ARG A 524 3.37 22.68 2.47
C ARG A 524 4.24 21.44 2.50
N LEU A 525 5.54 21.55 2.25
CA LEU A 525 6.44 20.42 2.20
C LEU A 525 6.53 19.76 3.57
N GLU A 526 6.09 18.51 3.66
CA GLU A 526 6.06 17.68 4.87
C GLU A 526 7.22 16.68 4.90
N SER A 527 7.61 16.14 3.74
CA SER A 527 8.66 15.12 3.64
C SER A 527 9.53 15.31 2.39
N VAL A 528 10.83 15.12 2.56
CA VAL A 528 11.81 15.08 1.46
C VAL A 528 12.57 13.76 1.48
N ARG A 529 12.54 13.05 0.35
CA ARG A 529 13.27 11.81 0.13
C ARG A 529 14.38 12.04 -0.88
N LEU A 530 15.62 11.97 -0.41
CA LEU A 530 16.81 12.13 -1.22
C LEU A 530 17.39 10.74 -1.47
N PHE A 531 17.36 10.26 -2.72
CA PHE A 531 17.88 8.95 -3.07
C PHE A 531 19.43 8.93 -3.12
N LYS A 532 20.00 7.73 -3.28
CA LYS A 532 21.45 7.50 -3.28
C LYS A 532 22.13 8.38 -4.32
N GLY A 533 23.20 9.08 -3.97
CA GLY A 533 24.00 9.84 -4.92
C GLY A 533 24.04 11.34 -4.66
N LEU A 534 23.16 11.91 -3.82
CA LEU A 534 23.28 13.33 -3.47
C LEU A 534 24.55 13.56 -2.62
N GLU A 535 25.35 14.55 -3.01
CA GLU A 535 26.62 14.91 -2.38
C GLU A 535 26.53 16.28 -1.68
N VAL A 536 25.77 17.21 -2.27
CA VAL A 536 25.72 18.61 -1.81
C VAL A 536 24.29 19.12 -1.70
N ILE A 537 23.96 19.68 -0.53
CA ILE A 537 22.82 20.57 -0.33
C ILE A 537 23.39 21.96 -0.13
N GLU A 538 23.16 22.87 -1.07
CA GLU A 538 23.67 24.23 -0.99
C GLU A 538 22.87 25.11 0.01
N GLY A 539 23.31 26.36 0.16
CA GLY A 539 22.71 27.28 1.12
C GLY A 539 21.23 27.56 0.87
N GLN A 540 20.45 27.71 1.94
CA GLN A 540 19.02 28.06 1.89
C GLN A 540 18.12 27.07 1.14
N ALA A 541 18.63 25.90 0.71
CA ALA A 541 17.93 24.97 -0.17
C ALA A 541 16.51 24.59 0.30
N PHE A 542 16.28 24.45 1.61
CA PHE A 542 14.98 24.13 2.23
C PHE A 542 14.60 25.17 3.31
N MET A 543 15.10 26.40 3.19
CA MET A 543 14.82 27.44 4.18
C MET A 543 13.33 27.75 4.24
N GLU A 544 12.77 27.86 5.44
CA GLU A 544 11.34 28.17 5.71
C GLU A 544 10.34 27.12 5.19
N CYS A 545 10.75 25.85 5.03
CA CYS A 545 9.81 24.73 4.85
C CYS A 545 9.14 24.38 6.19
N GLN A 546 8.19 25.21 6.63
CA GLN A 546 7.65 25.20 8.00
C GLN A 546 6.93 23.90 8.40
N ARG A 547 6.35 23.18 7.43
CA ARG A 547 5.67 21.90 7.64
C ARG A 547 6.58 20.67 7.51
N LEU A 548 7.85 20.86 7.16
CA LEU A 548 8.77 19.77 6.91
C LEU A 548 9.03 19.05 8.22
N THR A 549 8.52 17.83 8.36
CA THR A 549 8.64 17.05 9.59
C THR A 549 9.92 16.22 9.60
N GLY A 550 10.44 15.86 8.42
CA GLY A 550 11.72 15.17 8.28
C GLY A 550 12.30 15.10 6.89
N VAL A 551 13.59 14.74 6.88
CA VAL A 551 14.43 14.67 5.70
C VAL A 551 15.32 13.44 5.78
N ILE A 552 15.27 12.64 4.72
CA ILE A 552 16.10 11.44 4.53
C ILE A 552 17.35 11.88 3.77
N LEU A 553 18.50 11.97 4.45
CA LEU A 553 19.81 12.34 3.85
C LEU A 553 20.61 11.09 3.44
N PRO A 554 21.09 10.97 2.19
CA PRO A 554 21.74 9.75 1.72
C PRO A 554 23.17 9.65 2.23
N GLY A 555 23.69 8.43 2.38
CA GLY A 555 25.06 8.17 2.85
C GLY A 555 26.18 8.77 1.99
N THR A 556 25.89 9.25 0.79
CA THR A 556 26.85 9.94 -0.10
C THR A 556 27.00 11.44 0.21
N LEU A 557 26.14 12.01 1.07
CA LEU A 557 26.11 13.44 1.33
C LEU A 557 27.37 13.91 2.06
N THR A 558 28.07 14.89 1.51
CA THR A 558 29.30 15.47 2.11
C THR A 558 29.07 16.85 2.69
N THR A 559 28.15 17.64 2.12
CA THR A 559 27.97 19.06 2.45
C THR A 559 26.51 19.45 2.69
N ILE A 560 26.26 20.13 3.81
CA ILE A 560 25.01 20.85 4.10
C ILE A 560 25.33 22.35 4.18
N GLY A 561 24.71 23.17 3.34
CA GLY A 561 25.02 24.57 3.15
C GLY A 561 24.54 25.52 4.27
N GLU A 562 24.94 26.78 4.17
CA GLU A 562 24.50 27.84 5.10
C GLU A 562 22.97 27.99 5.06
N LYS A 563 22.32 28.02 6.23
CA LYS A 563 20.85 28.17 6.37
C LYS A 563 20.02 27.11 5.62
N ALA A 564 20.60 25.97 5.23
CA ALA A 564 19.95 24.97 4.37
C ALA A 564 18.55 24.56 4.85
N PHE A 565 18.33 24.40 6.16
CA PHE A 565 17.05 24.06 6.79
C PHE A 565 16.60 25.13 7.81
N MET A 566 17.04 26.37 7.65
CA MET A 566 16.69 27.42 8.62
C MET A 566 15.18 27.63 8.66
N ASN A 567 14.60 27.74 9.85
CA ASN A 567 13.17 27.91 10.11
C ASN A 567 12.25 26.77 9.62
N CYS A 568 12.77 25.54 9.47
CA CYS A 568 11.92 24.35 9.34
C CYS A 568 11.34 23.98 10.72
N THR A 569 10.34 24.73 11.18
CA THR A 569 9.85 24.69 12.56
C THR A 569 9.22 23.36 12.99
N SER A 570 8.73 22.57 12.02
CA SER A 570 8.14 21.25 12.26
C SER A 570 9.16 20.11 12.18
N LEU A 571 10.43 20.40 11.84
CA LEU A 571 11.45 19.39 11.62
C LEU A 571 11.84 18.76 12.96
N MET A 572 11.48 17.48 13.14
CA MET A 572 11.63 16.78 14.42
C MET A 572 12.94 16.00 14.50
N SER A 573 13.35 15.38 13.40
CA SER A 573 14.59 14.60 13.39
C SER A 573 15.28 14.62 12.03
N VAL A 574 16.61 14.52 12.07
CA VAL A 574 17.46 14.33 10.89
C VAL A 574 18.58 13.35 11.24
N LYS A 575 18.73 12.31 10.42
CA LYS A 575 19.89 11.41 10.43
C LYS A 575 20.95 12.00 9.52
N ILE A 576 22.10 12.42 10.08
CA ILE A 576 23.21 12.97 9.31
C ILE A 576 24.30 11.90 9.17
N PRO A 577 24.61 11.45 7.95
CA PRO A 577 25.57 10.36 7.74
C PRO A 577 27.00 10.78 8.07
N PRO A 578 27.89 9.82 8.39
CA PRO A 578 29.28 10.10 8.77
C PRO A 578 30.11 10.72 7.63
N SER A 579 29.68 10.56 6.39
CA SER A 579 30.26 11.18 5.19
C SER A 579 30.15 12.70 5.16
N VAL A 580 29.26 13.31 5.95
CA VAL A 580 29.15 14.77 6.03
C VAL A 580 30.37 15.35 6.74
N THR A 581 31.15 16.12 6.00
CA THR A 581 32.37 16.80 6.48
C THR A 581 32.19 18.31 6.62
N LYS A 582 31.05 18.86 6.15
CA LYS A 582 30.75 20.29 6.24
C LYS A 582 29.27 20.57 6.51
N ILE A 583 29.00 21.38 7.55
CA ILE A 583 27.67 21.92 7.87
C ILE A 583 27.76 23.43 8.04
N GLY A 584 27.05 24.17 7.20
CA GLY A 584 27.11 25.62 7.10
C GLY A 584 26.55 26.35 8.32
N ARG A 585 26.91 27.63 8.42
CA ARG A 585 26.40 28.51 9.49
C ARG A 585 24.86 28.52 9.48
N LYS A 586 24.25 28.46 10.66
CA LYS A 586 22.78 28.49 10.82
C LYS A 586 22.00 27.42 10.02
N ALA A 587 22.63 26.31 9.60
CA ALA A 587 21.99 25.30 8.76
C ALA A 587 20.64 24.79 9.32
N PHE A 588 20.52 24.70 10.66
CA PHE A 588 19.30 24.26 11.36
C PHE A 588 18.77 25.31 12.35
N ALA A 589 19.10 26.59 12.16
CA ALA A 589 18.63 27.65 13.06
C ALA A 589 17.10 27.77 12.97
N GLY A 590 16.41 27.84 14.12
CA GLY A 590 14.94 27.93 14.15
C GLY A 590 14.20 26.58 14.07
N CYS A 591 14.90 25.45 13.92
CA CYS A 591 14.30 24.11 13.99
C CYS A 591 14.05 23.69 15.45
N LYS A 592 13.01 24.25 16.07
CA LYS A 592 12.77 24.17 17.53
C LYS A 592 12.55 22.75 18.07
N LYS A 593 12.11 21.81 17.24
CA LYS A 593 11.80 20.41 17.63
C LYS A 593 12.90 19.40 17.26
N LEU A 594 14.01 19.87 16.67
CA LEU A 594 14.97 19.00 16.01
C LEU A 594 15.85 18.21 16.99
N THR A 595 15.94 16.90 16.77
CA THR A 595 16.99 16.01 17.27
C THR A 595 17.87 15.51 16.11
N ILE A 596 19.19 15.65 16.25
CA ILE A 596 20.16 15.11 15.28
C ILE A 596 20.56 13.68 15.69
N TYR A 597 20.52 12.77 14.73
CA TYR A 597 21.02 11.41 14.89
C TYR A 597 22.31 11.26 14.05
N CYS A 598 23.41 10.86 14.68
CA CYS A 598 24.71 10.76 14.01
C CYS A 598 25.64 9.77 14.73
N GLU A 599 26.74 9.39 14.07
CA GLU A 599 27.80 8.63 14.72
C GLU A 599 28.55 9.48 15.75
N LYS A 600 29.07 8.81 16.79
CA LYS A 600 29.90 9.45 17.80
C LYS A 600 31.12 10.10 17.14
N ASN A 601 31.48 11.31 17.56
CA ASN A 601 32.65 12.06 17.07
C ASN A 601 32.61 12.50 15.59
N SER A 602 31.54 12.19 14.84
CA SER A 602 31.31 12.70 13.49
C SER A 602 31.29 14.24 13.44
N TYR A 603 31.40 14.82 12.25
CA TYR A 603 31.26 16.27 12.08
C TYR A 603 29.89 16.75 12.58
N ALA A 604 28.83 15.99 12.27
CA ALA A 604 27.48 16.24 12.73
C ALA A 604 27.36 16.26 14.26
N TYR A 605 28.03 15.32 14.94
CA TYR A 605 28.07 15.27 16.41
C TYR A 605 28.67 16.55 17.00
N ARG A 606 29.83 16.98 16.48
CA ARG A 606 30.51 18.21 16.91
C ARG A 606 29.67 19.45 16.63
N TYR A 607 29.06 19.53 15.45
CA TYR A 607 28.16 20.61 15.07
C TYR A 607 26.95 20.70 16.02
N ALA A 608 26.28 19.58 16.31
CA ALA A 608 25.11 19.56 17.19
C ALA A 608 25.46 20.04 18.60
N LYS A 609 26.60 19.59 19.15
CA LYS A 609 27.11 20.06 20.45
C LYS A 609 27.41 21.55 20.46
N LEU A 610 28.12 22.06 19.45
CA LEU A 610 28.45 23.49 19.34
C LEU A 610 27.19 24.37 19.23
N ARG A 611 26.14 23.88 18.57
CA ARG A 611 24.88 24.61 18.36
C ARG A 611 23.80 24.33 19.40
N ARG A 612 24.11 23.52 20.43
CA ARG A 612 23.16 23.10 21.48
C ARG A 612 21.87 22.47 20.91
N ILE A 613 22.01 21.70 19.83
CA ILE A 613 20.91 20.91 19.25
C ILE A 613 20.90 19.54 19.94
N PRO A 614 19.75 19.01 20.40
CA PRO A 614 19.64 17.65 20.91
C PRO A 614 20.27 16.63 19.96
N VAL A 615 21.06 15.70 20.49
CA VAL A 615 21.80 14.70 19.70
C VAL A 615 21.66 13.31 20.30
N LYS A 616 21.36 12.32 19.46
CA LYS A 616 21.35 10.89 19.79
C LYS A 616 22.39 10.16 18.96
N VAL A 617 23.24 9.39 19.63
CA VAL A 617 24.30 8.60 18.98
C VAL A 617 23.75 7.23 18.60
N MET A 618 23.97 6.82 17.35
CA MET A 618 23.69 5.46 16.88
C MET A 618 24.69 5.07 15.80
N PRO A 619 25.00 3.77 15.64
CA PRO A 619 25.74 3.30 14.48
C PRO A 619 24.93 3.60 13.22
N LEU A 620 25.49 4.37 12.29
CA LEU A 620 24.89 4.68 10.98
C LEU A 620 25.61 3.94 9.84
N SER A 621 26.52 3.03 10.18
CA SER A 621 27.08 2.05 9.25
C SER A 621 25.96 1.15 8.72
N LEU A 622 25.88 1.10 7.39
CA LEU A 622 24.96 0.35 6.53
C LEU A 622 24.54 -1.03 7.05
#